data_AF-A0A1E4G939-F1
#
_entry.id   AF-A0A1E4G939-F1
#
_cell.length_a   1.000
_cell.length_b   1.000
_cell.length_c   1.000
_cell.angle_alpha   90.00
_cell.angle_beta   90.00
_cell.angle_gamma   90.00
#
_symmetry.space_group_name_H-M   'P 1'
#
loop_
_entity.id
_entity.type
_entity.pdbx_description
1 polymer ?
#
loop_
_entity_poly.entity_id
_entity_poly.type
_entity_poly.pdbx_seq_one_letter_code
_entity_poly.pdbx_strand_id
1 'polypeptide(L)' 'MIAPNGLTQRIGPADPQTWAFYESLVAEDFARTHPGDSFENLKHRARFAKEDKGLLRDWLAVAAMRAGDS' A
#
# COMPACT_ATOMS: atom_id res chain seq x y z
N MET A 1 -22.00 17.20 -16.31
CA MET A 1 -21.35 16.08 -15.59
C MET A 1 -20.60 16.70 -14.42
N ILE A 2 -21.15 16.62 -13.21
CA ILE A 2 -20.44 17.06 -11.98
C ILE A 2 -19.26 16.10 -11.84
N ALA A 3 -18.01 16.54 -11.72
CA ALA A 3 -16.95 15.66 -11.21
C ALA A 3 -17.03 15.73 -9.68
N PRO A 4 -17.72 14.82 -8.98
CA PRO A 4 -18.06 15.04 -7.59
C PRO A 4 -16.94 14.43 -6.73
N ASN A 5 -16.11 15.30 -6.15
CA ASN A 5 -15.51 15.17 -4.81
C ASN A 5 -15.44 13.76 -4.19
N GLY A 6 -14.49 12.94 -4.64
CA GLY A 6 -14.36 11.59 -4.07
C GLY A 6 -13.32 10.73 -4.74
N LEU A 7 -12.20 11.30 -5.20
CA LEU A 7 -11.08 10.47 -5.66
C LEU A 7 -10.54 9.73 -4.43
N THR A 8 -11.11 8.55 -4.14
CA THR A 8 -10.36 7.44 -3.58
C THR A 8 -9.20 7.20 -4.53
N GLN A 9 -8.15 8.00 -4.37
CA GLN A 9 -6.91 7.82 -5.10
C GLN A 9 -6.51 6.38 -4.82
N ARG A 10 -6.45 5.58 -5.88
CA ARG A 10 -6.05 4.18 -5.77
C ARG A 10 -4.66 4.18 -5.15
N ILE A 11 -4.58 3.70 -3.91
CA ILE A 11 -3.32 3.60 -3.19
C ILE A 11 -2.56 2.44 -3.83
N GLY A 12 -1.47 2.76 -4.52
CA GLY A 12 -0.56 1.78 -5.12
C GLY A 12 -0.67 1.58 -6.62
N PRO A 13 0.21 0.72 -7.17
CA PRO A 13 0.37 0.54 -8.60
C PRO A 13 -0.89 -0.01 -9.26
N ALA A 14 -1.05 0.30 -10.54
CA ALA A 14 -2.19 -0.16 -11.34
C ALA A 14 -2.14 -1.66 -11.63
N ASP A 15 -0.92 -2.17 -11.76
CA ASP A 15 -0.61 -3.48 -12.23
C ASP A 15 -0.48 -4.47 -11.06
N PRO A 16 -1.14 -5.64 -11.14
CA PRO A 16 -1.10 -6.65 -10.09
C PRO A 16 0.29 -7.29 -9.90
N GLN A 17 1.13 -7.37 -10.95
CA GLN A 17 2.50 -7.88 -10.81
C GLN A 17 3.39 -6.87 -10.07
N THR A 18 3.28 -5.58 -10.40
CA THR A 18 3.97 -4.53 -9.64
C THR A 18 3.52 -4.52 -8.19
N TRP A 19 2.23 -4.78 -7.95
CA TRP A 19 1.68 -4.92 -6.59
C TRP A 19 2.33 -6.08 -5.83
N ALA A 20 2.37 -7.28 -6.42
CA ALA A 20 3.00 -8.45 -5.79
C ALA A 20 4.51 -8.25 -5.58
N PHE A 21 5.18 -7.56 -6.51
CA PHE A 21 6.59 -7.22 -6.39
C PHE A 21 6.84 -6.27 -5.22
N TYR A 22 6.08 -5.17 -5.13
CA TYR A 22 6.20 -4.22 -4.02
C TYR A 22 5.87 -4.85 -2.68
N GLU A 23 4.79 -5.63 -2.62
CA GLU A 23 4.44 -6.40 -1.42
C GLU A 23 5.59 -7.32 -1.01
N SER A 24 6.23 -8.03 -1.93
CA SER A 24 7.38 -8.88 -1.60
C SER A 24 8.57 -8.10 -1.04
N LEU A 25 8.76 -6.84 -1.44
CA LEU A 25 9.85 -5.98 -0.95
C LEU A 25 9.63 -5.45 0.46
N VAL A 26 8.36 -5.29 0.88
CA VAL A 26 8.01 -4.66 2.17
C VAL A 26 7.27 -5.56 3.14
N ALA A 27 6.72 -6.70 2.71
CA ALA A 27 5.97 -7.61 3.57
C ALA A 27 6.82 -8.17 4.71
N GLU A 28 8.09 -8.50 4.46
CA GLU A 28 9.00 -8.97 5.50
C GLU A 28 9.31 -7.87 6.54
N ASP A 29 9.47 -6.64 6.08
CA ASP A 29 9.76 -5.47 6.92
C ASP A 29 8.53 -5.07 7.76
N PHE A 30 7.35 -5.10 7.12
CA PHE A 30 6.06 -4.90 7.77
C PHE A 30 5.82 -5.95 8.85
N ALA A 31 6.04 -7.24 8.56
CA ALA A 31 5.85 -8.31 9.55
C ALA A 31 6.82 -8.19 10.74
N ARG A 32 8.04 -7.67 10.52
CA ARG A 32 9.01 -7.40 11.60
C ARG A 32 8.57 -6.25 12.50
N THR A 33 8.00 -5.20 11.93
CA THR A 33 7.56 -3.99 12.66
C THR A 33 6.17 -4.16 13.30
N HIS A 34 5.33 -5.02 12.73
CA HIS A 34 3.98 -5.32 13.18
C HIS A 34 3.82 -6.83 13.45
N PRO A 35 4.39 -7.36 14.55
CA PRO A 35 4.25 -8.76 14.90
C PRO A 35 2.77 -9.12 15.11
N GLY A 36 2.23 -9.99 14.26
CA GLY A 36 0.83 -10.42 14.28
C GLY A 36 -0.09 -9.66 13.32
N ASP A 37 0.41 -8.64 12.60
CA ASP A 37 -0.29 -8.05 11.46
C ASP A 37 0.37 -8.50 10.15
N SER A 38 -0.34 -8.36 9.04
CA SER A 38 0.14 -8.79 7.72
C SER A 38 -0.23 -7.75 6.68
N PHE A 39 0.59 -7.63 5.65
CA PHE A 39 0.37 -6.64 4.59
C PHE A 39 -1.00 -6.81 3.91
N GLU A 40 -1.50 -8.05 3.84
CA GLU A 40 -2.88 -8.35 3.44
C GLU A 40 -3.92 -7.70 4.35
N ASN A 41 -3.76 -7.85 5.66
CA ASN A 41 -4.64 -7.24 6.64
C ASN A 41 -4.64 -5.71 6.54
N LEU A 42 -3.46 -5.11 6.35
CA LEU A 42 -3.32 -3.69 6.05
C LEU A 42 -4.08 -3.27 4.79
N LYS A 43 -4.00 -4.02 3.68
CA LYS A 43 -4.80 -3.76 2.46
C LYS A 43 -6.30 -3.75 2.75
N HIS A 44 -6.77 -4.74 3.50
CA HIS A 44 -8.18 -4.85 3.86
C HIS A 44 -8.64 -3.66 4.72
N ARG A 45 -7.85 -3.29 5.73
CA ARG A 45 -8.14 -2.15 6.63
C ARG A 45 -8.04 -0.80 5.94
N ALA A 46 -7.06 -0.64 5.03
CA ALA A 46 -6.88 0.54 4.19
C ALA A 46 -8.07 0.82 3.26
N ARG A 47 -9.03 -0.10 3.08
CA ARG A 47 -10.29 0.24 2.38
C ARG A 47 -11.16 1.18 3.20
N PHE A 48 -11.16 1.01 4.52
CA PHE A 48 -12.09 1.67 5.44
C PHE A 48 -11.45 2.82 6.22
N ALA A 49 -10.23 2.65 6.72
CA ALA A 49 -9.56 3.62 7.57
C ALA A 49 -8.61 4.53 6.77
N LYS A 50 -8.75 5.85 6.94
CA LYS A 50 -7.84 6.83 6.32
C LYS A 50 -6.41 6.72 6.86
N GLU A 51 -6.25 6.30 8.10
CA GLU A 51 -4.95 6.06 8.74
C GLU A 51 -4.23 4.88 8.09
N ASP A 52 -4.93 3.75 7.95
CA ASP A 52 -4.41 2.57 7.24
C ASP A 52 -4.13 2.86 5.75
N LYS A 53 -4.89 3.77 5.11
CA LYS A 53 -4.57 4.28 3.74
C LYS A 53 -3.22 5.01 3.71
N GLY A 54 -2.95 5.84 4.71
CA GLY A 54 -1.69 6.57 4.84
C GLY A 54 -0.52 5.60 5.03
N LEU A 55 -0.67 4.65 5.95
CA LEU A 55 0.33 3.62 6.24
C LEU A 55 0.63 2.77 5.00
N LEU A 56 -0.40 2.32 4.28
CA LEU A 56 -0.20 1.57 3.04
C LEU A 56 0.56 2.39 1.98
N ARG A 57 0.29 3.70 1.88
CA ARG A 57 0.95 4.57 0.91
C ARG A 57 2.42 4.79 1.23
N ASP A 58 2.76 4.89 2.51
CA ASP A 58 4.14 5.02 2.99
C ASP A 58 4.95 3.76 2.67
N TRP A 59 4.40 2.59 2.98
CA TRP A 59 5.03 1.31 2.64
C TRP A 59 5.23 1.11 1.14
N LEU A 60 4.28 1.53 0.31
CA LEU A 60 4.44 1.48 -1.15
C LEU A 60 5.52 2.46 -1.64
N ALA A 61 5.71 3.62 -1.00
CA ALA A 61 6.81 4.52 -1.31
C ALA A 61 8.16 3.88 -0.97
N VAL A 62 8.26 3.18 0.17
CA VAL A 62 9.45 2.39 0.53
C VAL A 62 9.70 1.29 -0.49
N ALA A 63 8.65 0.58 -0.93
CA ALA A 63 8.76 -0.44 -1.96
C ALA A 63 9.26 0.13 -3.30
N ALA A 64 8.74 1.29 -3.73
CA ALA A 64 9.16 1.97 -4.96
C ALA A 64 10.63 2.41 -4.90
N MET A 65 11.07 2.96 -3.77
CA MET A 65 12.49 3.28 -3.53
C MET A 65 13.38 2.03 -3.61
N ARG A 66 12.94 0.90 -3.01
CA ARG A 66 13.67 -0.38 -3.06
C ARG A 66 13.67 -1.00 -4.47
N ALA A 67 12.61 -0.78 -5.24
CA ALA A 67 12.49 -1.24 -6.63
C ALA A 67 13.37 -0.44 -7.60
N GLY A 68 13.91 0.71 -7.19
CA GLY A 68 14.67 1.60 -8.06
C GLY A 68 13.82 2.42 -9.03
N ASP A 69 12.52 2.54 -8.77
CA ASP A 69 11.55 3.27 -9.60
C ASP A 69 11.51 4.79 -9.25
N SER A 70 12.68 5.36 -8.92
CA SER A 70 12.83 6.74 -8.39
C SER A 70 12.73 7.83 -9.44
#